data_AF-A0A958GBZ2-F1
#
_entry.id   AF-A0A958GBZ2-F1
#
_cell.length_a   1.000
_cell.length_b   1.000
_cell.length_c   1.000
_cell.angle_alpha   90.00
_cell.angle_beta   90.00
_cell.angle_gamma   90.00
#
_symmetry.space_group_name_H-M   'P 1'
#
loop_
_entity.id
_entity.type
_entity.pdbx_description
1 polymer ?
#
loop_
_entity_poly.entity_id
_entity_poly.type
_entity_poly.pdbx_seq_one_letter_code
_entity_poly.pdbx_strand_id
1 'polypeptide(L)' 'MDKQTMIKHLNEDLAGELSAIIQYITYAAKATGPYRPQLAQFFLEEVADEQLHAQFLANKIVALGG' A
#
# COMPACT_ATOMS: atom_id res chain seq x y z
N MET A 1 13.01 0.79 21.41
CA MET A 1 11.85 1.54 20.89
C MET A 1 10.67 1.25 21.79
N ASP A 2 10.00 2.26 22.32
CA ASP A 2 8.80 2.06 23.13
C ASP A 2 7.58 1.74 22.24
N LYS A 3 6.48 1.31 22.87
CA LYS A 3 5.27 0.87 22.16
C LYS A 3 4.65 1.98 21.31
N GLN A 4 4.65 3.22 21.79
CA GLN A 4 4.05 4.35 21.04
C GLN A 4 4.90 4.69 19.82
N THR A 5 6.21 4.65 19.95
CA THR A 5 7.11 4.82 18.80
C THR A 5 6.93 3.71 17.76
N MET A 6 6.73 2.45 18.17
CA MET A 6 6.39 1.35 17.25
C MET A 6 5.08 1.60 16.50
N ILE A 7 4.01 1.95 17.24
CA ILE A 7 2.70 2.24 16.66
C ILE A 7 2.79 3.41 15.67
N LYS A 8 3.57 4.45 15.97
CA LYS A 8 3.80 5.57 15.06
C LYS A 8 4.42 5.13 13.73
N HIS A 9 5.49 4.35 13.78
CA HIS A 9 6.15 3.86 12.56
C HIS A 9 5.23 2.93 11.76
N LEU A 10 4.45 2.07 12.42
CA LEU A 10 3.48 1.22 11.72
C LEU A 10 2.37 2.04 11.03
N ASN A 11 1.92 3.13 11.65
CA ASN A 11 0.95 4.04 11.02
C ASN A 11 1.55 4.81 9.83
N GLU A 12 2.83 5.20 9.91
CA GLU A 12 3.55 5.79 8.79
C GLU A 12 3.66 4.80 7.62
N ASP A 13 3.96 3.53 7.92
CA ASP A 13 4.03 2.44 6.94
C ASP A 13 2.65 2.16 6.30
N LEU A 14 1.60 2.08 7.12
CA LEU A 14 0.21 1.91 6.64
C LEU A 14 -0.21 3.04 5.71
N ALA A 15 0.18 4.28 6.02
CA ALA A 15 -0.08 5.42 5.13
C ALA A 15 0.67 5.31 3.80
N GLY A 16 1.87 4.71 3.82
CA GLY A 16 2.64 4.34 2.63
C GLY A 16 1.87 3.38 1.74
N GLU A 17 1.40 2.25 2.28
CA GLU A 17 0.69 1.23 1.50
C GLU A 17 -0.62 1.76 0.91
N LEU A 18 -1.38 2.54 1.68
CA LEU A 18 -2.60 3.18 1.17
C LEU A 18 -2.30 4.21 0.07
N SER A 19 -1.19 4.93 0.17
CA SER A 19 -0.74 5.85 -0.88
C SER A 19 -0.27 5.10 -2.13
N ALA A 20 0.41 3.96 -1.97
CA ALA A 20 0.84 3.10 -3.06
C ALA A 20 -0.35 2.54 -3.85
N ILE A 21 -1.41 2.10 -3.18
CA ILE A 21 -2.68 1.70 -3.83
C ILE A 21 -3.21 2.81 -4.75
N ILE A 22 -3.34 4.04 -4.23
CA ILE A 22 -3.83 5.19 -5.02
C ILE A 22 -2.89 5.47 -6.20
N GLN A 23 -1.58 5.39 -5.98
CA GLN A 23 -0.57 5.64 -6.99
C GLN A 23 -0.62 4.61 -8.12
N TYR A 24 -0.67 3.32 -7.80
CA TYR A 24 -0.70 2.24 -8.77
C TYR A 24 -2.00 2.25 -9.59
N ILE A 25 -3.15 2.50 -8.97
CA ILE A 25 -4.41 2.71 -9.71
C ILE A 25 -4.26 3.88 -10.70
N THR A 26 -3.68 4.99 -10.24
CA THR A 26 -3.46 6.17 -11.08
C THR A 26 -2.49 5.88 -12.23
N TYR A 27 -1.44 5.11 -11.99
CA TYR A 27 -0.44 4.78 -13.00
C TYR A 27 -0.98 3.77 -14.03
N ALA A 28 -1.73 2.77 -13.59
CA ALA A 28 -2.44 1.85 -14.49
C ALA A 28 -3.37 2.61 -15.45
N ALA A 29 -4.13 3.58 -14.93
CA ALA A 29 -5.04 4.40 -15.73
C ALA A 29 -4.29 5.35 -16.71
N LYS A 30 -3.15 5.90 -16.28
CA LYS A 30 -2.34 6.83 -17.08
C LYS A 30 -1.40 6.16 -18.08
N ALA A 31 -1.21 4.83 -18.00
CA ALA A 31 -0.31 4.11 -18.89
C ALA A 31 -0.74 4.27 -20.36
N THR A 32 0.23 4.56 -21.24
CA THR A 32 0.04 4.75 -22.69
C THR A 32 1.18 4.09 -23.46
N GLY A 33 1.03 3.98 -24.79
CA GLY A 33 2.04 3.38 -25.66
C GLY A 33 1.90 1.85 -25.81
N PRO A 34 2.84 1.21 -26.52
CA PRO A 34 2.73 -0.20 -26.91
C PRO A 34 2.75 -1.18 -25.72
N TYR A 35 3.37 -0.79 -24.61
CA TYR A 35 3.46 -1.60 -23.39
C TYR A 35 2.35 -1.33 -22.38
N ARG A 36 1.35 -0.52 -22.75
CA ARG A 36 0.24 -0.17 -21.85
C ARG A 36 -0.43 -1.41 -21.22
N PRO A 37 -0.75 -2.49 -21.94
CA PRO A 37 -1.41 -3.64 -21.33
C PRO A 37 -0.57 -4.29 -20.23
N GLN A 38 0.73 -4.48 -20.45
CA GLN A 38 1.64 -5.09 -19.49
C GLN A 38 1.86 -4.19 -18.27
N LEU A 39 2.05 -2.89 -18.49
CA LEU A 39 2.24 -1.92 -17.40
C LEU A 39 0.99 -1.75 -16.55
N ALA A 40 -0.18 -1.66 -17.19
CA ALA A 40 -1.45 -1.56 -16.47
C ALA A 40 -1.73 -2.81 -15.64
N GLN A 41 -1.47 -4.01 -16.20
CA GLN A 41 -1.60 -5.26 -15.46
C GLN A 41 -0.64 -5.32 -14.27
N PHE A 42 0.65 -5.00 -14.48
CA PHE A 42 1.65 -4.95 -13.43
C PHE A 42 1.22 -4.05 -12.27
N PHE A 43 0.83 -2.79 -12.54
CA PHE A 43 0.39 -1.90 -11.47
C PHE A 43 -0.87 -2.40 -10.74
N LEU A 44 -1.81 -3.04 -11.43
CA LEU A 44 -3.02 -3.57 -10.79
C LEU A 44 -2.75 -4.82 -9.94
N GLU A 45 -1.70 -5.59 -10.24
CA GLU A 45 -1.24 -6.69 -9.37
C GLU A 45 -0.69 -6.13 -8.06
N GLU A 46 0.14 -5.09 -8.12
CA GLU A 46 0.68 -4.43 -6.92
C GLU A 46 -0.44 -3.87 -6.01
N VAL A 47 -1.56 -3.39 -6.57
CA VAL A 47 -2.71 -2.93 -5.76
C VAL A 47 -3.22 -4.01 -4.80
N ALA A 48 -3.28 -5.27 -5.25
CA ALA A 48 -3.73 -6.37 -4.42
C ALA A 48 -2.74 -6.68 -3.30
N ASP A 49 -1.44 -6.61 -3.59
CA ASP A 49 -0.36 -6.85 -2.63
C ASP A 49 -0.33 -5.76 -1.54
N GLU A 50 -0.40 -4.48 -1.93
CA GLU A 50 -0.42 -3.39 -0.95
C GLU A 50 -1.70 -3.37 -0.11
N GLN A 51 -2.81 -3.87 -0.66
CA GLN A 51 -4.03 -4.07 0.13
C GLN A 51 -3.83 -5.13 1.23
N LEU A 52 -3.06 -6.20 0.96
CA LEU A 52 -2.72 -7.20 1.97
C LEU A 52 -1.77 -6.64 3.03
N HIS A 53 -0.76 -5.86 2.62
CA HIS A 53 0.15 -5.17 3.54
C HIS A 53 -0.61 -4.21 4.46
N ALA A 54 -1.48 -3.35 3.90
CA ALA A 54 -2.31 -2.42 4.66
C ALA A 54 -3.21 -3.13 5.69
N GLN A 55 -3.84 -4.24 5.31
CA GLN A 55 -4.65 -5.05 6.23
C GLN A 55 -3.81 -5.65 7.36
N PHE A 56 -2.62 -6.17 7.04
CA PHE A 56 -1.70 -6.71 8.03
C PHE A 56 -1.25 -5.64 9.04
N LEU A 57 -0.83 -4.47 8.55
CA LEU A 57 -0.38 -3.34 9.38
C LEU A 57 -1.51 -2.83 10.28
N ALA A 58 -2.70 -2.61 9.72
CA ALA A 58 -3.87 -2.17 10.49
C ALA A 58 -4.22 -3.14 11.63
N ASN A 59 -4.21 -4.45 11.37
CA ASN A 59 -4.44 -5.46 12.41
C ASN A 59 -3.34 -5.44 13.48
N LYS A 60 -2.08 -5.22 13.08
CA LYS A 60 -0.94 -5.18 14.01
C LYS A 60 -0.98 -3.97 14.93
N ILE A 61 -1.32 -2.81 14.37
CA ILE A 61 -1.56 -1.53 15.07
C ILE A 61 -2.61 -1.74 16.16
N VAL A 62 -3.81 -2.24 15.79
CA VAL A 62 -4.89 -2.53 16.73
C VAL A 62 -4.45 -3.52 17.83
N ALA A 63 -3.71 -4.57 17.49
CA ALA A 63 -3.21 -5.54 18.46
C ALA A 63 -2.23 -4.95 19.49
N LEU A 64 -1.58 -3.82 19.19
CA LEU A 64 -0.69 -3.10 20.11
C LEU A 64 -1.43 -2.07 20.99
N GLY A 65 -2.73 -1.88 20.76
CA GLY A 65 -3.58 -0.94 21.50
C GLY A 65 -3.44 0.50 21.03
N GLY A 66 -3.21 0.70 19.73
CA GLY A 66 -3.21 2.00 19.06
C GLY A 66 -2.98 1.79 17.59
#